data_AF-A0A933LZ27-F1
#
_entry.id   AF-A0A933LZ27-F1
#
_cell.length_a   1.000
_cell.length_b   1.000
_cell.length_c   1.000
_cell.angle_alpha   90.00
_cell.angle_beta   90.00
_cell.angle_gamma   90.00
#
_symmetry.space_group_name_H-M   'P 1'
#
loop_
_entity.id
_entity.type
_entity.pdbx_description
1 polymer ?
#
loop_
_entity_poly.entity_id
_entity_poly.type
_entity_poly.pdbx_seq_one_letter_code
_entity_poly.pdbx_strand_id
1 'polypeptide(L)'
;MGLWDQIRKILQPGEEGPDVGRDVAALARLLEVAEESLRALRPAYQEFAVPKRSGGTRTISAPEPELKALQRRILRRALARLKSHPAAKGFERGLSIVDNARPHAGKAVVVRMDLKEFFPSTRLVRVEEFFHRAGWNRDASRLLARLTTHRGGLPQGAPTSPKLANLVNRLMDVRLSRLAERLCATYTRYADDLTFSFAQDVPEAIHDLVARTKVIVDEFGYEIHHGKKLRIRRQHQRQLVTGLVVNDGIRLPRTTRRWLRAVEHRAKKGGDPPPTLTAGSYAGWMSFVSMVERQVGKG
;
A
#
# COMPACT_ATOMS: atom_id res chain seq x y z
N MET A 1 29.41 -0.72 2.98
CA MET A 1 28.43 -1.70 3.47
C MET A 1 27.26 -1.73 2.49
N GLY A 2 27.02 -2.84 1.81
CA GLY A 2 26.06 -2.91 0.72
C GLY A 2 24.62 -2.74 1.20
N LEU A 3 23.73 -2.22 0.33
CA LEU A 3 22.28 -2.19 0.58
C LEU A 3 21.73 -3.55 1.05
N TRP A 4 22.37 -4.63 0.60
CA TRP A 4 22.05 -6.01 0.94
C TRP A 4 22.52 -6.45 2.32
N ASP A 5 23.61 -5.88 2.85
CA ASP A 5 24.02 -6.09 4.25
C ASP A 5 23.07 -5.39 5.21
N GLN A 6 22.54 -4.21 4.82
CA GLN A 6 21.52 -3.51 5.59
C GLN A 6 20.18 -4.27 5.57
N ILE A 7 19.80 -4.86 4.44
CA ILE A 7 18.60 -5.69 4.34
C ILE A 7 18.76 -7.01 5.11
N ARG A 8 19.92 -7.68 5.04
CA ARG A 8 20.24 -8.86 5.87
C ARG A 8 20.17 -8.55 7.36
N LYS A 9 20.80 -7.47 7.82
CA LYS A 9 20.77 -7.03 9.23
C LYS A 9 19.37 -6.66 9.73
N ILE A 10 18.48 -6.18 8.85
CA ILE A 10 17.08 -5.88 9.20
C ILE A 10 16.21 -7.16 9.25
N LEU A 11 16.60 -8.21 8.52
CA LEU A 11 15.82 -9.45 8.40
C LEU A 11 16.25 -10.55 9.40
N GLN A 12 17.49 -10.56 9.89
CA GLN A 12 17.97 -11.45 10.97
C GLN A 12 19.18 -10.84 11.72
N PRO A 13 19.11 -10.62 13.05
CA PRO A 13 20.29 -10.59 13.90
C PRO A 13 20.59 -12.03 14.35
N GLY A 14 21.60 -12.66 13.74
CA GLY A 14 22.17 -13.93 14.20
C GLY A 14 21.79 -15.15 13.37
N GLU A 15 22.81 -15.99 13.15
CA GLU A 15 22.86 -17.33 12.54
C GLU A 15 23.06 -17.42 11.01
N GLU A 16 23.97 -18.35 10.67
CA GLU A 16 24.79 -18.44 9.47
C GLU A 16 24.13 -19.30 8.36
N GLY A 17 24.45 -18.99 7.09
CA GLY A 17 24.23 -19.89 5.95
C GLY A 17 22.85 -19.79 5.26
N PRO A 18 22.77 -19.89 3.92
CA PRO A 18 21.53 -19.72 3.17
C PRO A 18 20.57 -20.93 3.14
N ASP A 19 20.78 -22.01 3.90
CA ASP A 19 19.96 -23.23 3.70
C ASP A 19 19.63 -24.08 4.95
N VAL A 20 19.91 -23.64 6.17
CA VAL A 20 19.62 -24.45 7.37
C VAL A 20 18.40 -23.89 8.10
N GLY A 21 17.22 -24.48 7.87
CA GLY A 21 16.05 -24.33 8.77
C GLY A 21 14.79 -23.64 8.23
N ARG A 22 14.74 -23.27 6.94
CA ARG A 22 13.54 -22.67 6.30
C ARG A 22 13.16 -23.37 5.01
N ASP A 23 13.01 -24.68 5.10
CA ASP A 23 12.46 -25.55 4.07
C ASP A 23 10.92 -25.66 4.16
N VAL A 24 10.34 -26.55 3.36
CA VAL A 24 8.88 -26.77 3.36
C VAL A 24 8.40 -27.38 4.68
N ALA A 25 9.20 -28.24 5.31
CA ALA A 25 8.88 -28.82 6.61
C ALA A 25 8.81 -27.75 7.71
N ALA A 26 9.77 -26.82 7.72
CA ALA A 26 9.78 -25.65 8.60
C ALA A 26 8.59 -24.74 8.33
N LEU A 27 8.21 -24.54 7.07
CA LEU A 27 7.02 -23.79 6.70
C LEU A 27 5.74 -24.47 7.22
N ALA A 28 5.61 -25.78 7.05
CA ALA A 28 4.48 -26.57 7.52
C ALA A 28 4.33 -26.46 9.05
N ARG A 29 5.43 -26.61 9.80
CA ARG A 29 5.47 -26.38 11.25
C ARG A 29 5.09 -24.95 11.62
N LEU A 30 5.64 -23.94 10.93
CA LEU A 30 5.32 -22.53 11.17
C LEU A 30 3.82 -22.27 10.99
N LEU A 31 3.20 -22.89 9.97
CA LEU A 31 1.80 -22.70 9.64
C LEU A 31 0.84 -23.65 10.37
N GLU A 32 1.34 -24.60 11.17
CA GLU A 32 0.54 -25.65 11.83
C GLU A 32 -0.35 -26.40 10.84
N VAL A 33 0.28 -26.97 9.81
CA VAL A 33 -0.35 -27.85 8.83
C VAL A 33 0.58 -29.00 8.51
N ALA A 34 0.04 -30.14 8.09
CA ALA A 34 0.84 -31.22 7.52
C ALA A 34 1.52 -30.74 6.22
N GLU A 35 2.75 -31.18 6.00
CA GLU A 35 3.53 -30.81 4.81
C GLU A 35 2.84 -31.31 3.53
N GLU A 36 2.30 -32.52 3.57
CA GLU A 36 1.57 -33.16 2.48
C GLU A 36 0.36 -32.32 2.08
N SER A 37 -0.44 -31.88 3.07
CA SER A 37 -1.59 -31.00 2.84
C SER A 37 -1.16 -29.67 2.21
N LEU A 38 -0.06 -29.08 2.67
CA LEU A 38 0.44 -27.82 2.14
C LEU A 38 0.90 -27.95 0.68
N ARG A 39 1.57 -29.06 0.35
CA ARG A 39 2.02 -29.37 -1.03
C ARG A 39 0.84 -29.67 -1.95
N ALA A 40 -0.14 -30.44 -1.47
CA ALA A 40 -1.33 -30.81 -2.20
C ALA A 40 -2.28 -29.64 -2.47
N LEU A 41 -2.36 -28.67 -1.54
CA LEU A 41 -3.31 -27.56 -1.62
C LEU A 41 -3.25 -26.83 -2.96
N ARG A 42 -4.42 -26.70 -3.60
CA ARG A 42 -4.61 -25.95 -4.83
C ARG A 42 -5.29 -24.61 -4.48
N PRO A 43 -4.61 -23.47 -4.68
CA PRO A 43 -5.20 -22.17 -4.36
C PRO A 43 -6.47 -21.91 -5.16
N ALA A 44 -7.60 -21.72 -4.47
CA ALA A 44 -8.89 -21.41 -5.05
C ALA A 44 -9.34 -19.99 -4.69
N TYR A 45 -9.95 -19.30 -5.65
CA TYR A 45 -10.39 -17.91 -5.53
C TYR A 45 -11.78 -17.74 -6.16
N GLN A 46 -12.63 -16.97 -5.50
CA GLN A 46 -13.89 -16.50 -6.02
C GLN A 46 -13.72 -15.08 -6.56
N GLU A 47 -14.17 -14.85 -7.80
CA GLU A 47 -14.12 -13.53 -8.44
C GLU A 47 -15.46 -12.83 -8.43
N PHE A 48 -15.45 -11.54 -8.11
CA PHE A 48 -16.63 -10.69 -8.20
C PHE A 48 -16.24 -9.25 -8.54
N ALA A 49 -17.15 -8.53 -9.18
CA ALA A 49 -16.94 -7.15 -9.58
C ALA A 49 -17.45 -6.18 -8.49
N VAL A 50 -16.64 -5.17 -8.16
CA VAL A 50 -17.02 -4.07 -7.28
C VAL A 50 -17.01 -2.75 -8.07
N PRO A 51 -18.04 -1.90 -7.96
CA PRO A 51 -18.05 -0.59 -8.63
C PRO A 51 -16.90 0.31 -8.17
N LYS A 52 -16.21 0.97 -9.11
CA LYS A 52 -15.25 2.02 -8.81
C LYS A 52 -15.97 3.34 -8.59
N ARG A 53 -15.45 4.17 -7.67
CA ARG A 53 -15.94 5.55 -7.46
C ARG A 53 -15.82 6.43 -8.71
N SER A 54 -14.87 6.15 -9.58
CA SER A 54 -14.62 6.87 -10.83
C SER A 54 -15.42 6.34 -12.03
N GLY A 55 -16.34 5.39 -11.81
CA GLY A 55 -16.97 4.62 -12.88
C GLY A 55 -16.16 3.38 -13.29
N GLY A 56 -16.86 2.40 -13.88
CA GLY A 56 -16.34 1.08 -14.20
C GLY A 56 -16.29 0.14 -12.99
N THR A 57 -15.71 -1.05 -13.18
CA THR A 57 -15.61 -2.10 -12.16
C THR A 57 -14.18 -2.42 -11.78
N ARG A 58 -14.01 -3.02 -10.61
CA ARG A 58 -12.78 -3.63 -10.11
C ARG A 58 -13.09 -5.09 -9.81
N THR A 59 -12.39 -6.00 -10.47
CA THR A 59 -12.43 -7.42 -10.13
C THR A 59 -11.70 -7.64 -8.81
N ILE A 60 -12.38 -8.25 -7.86
CA ILE A 60 -11.83 -8.73 -6.60
C ILE A 60 -11.74 -10.25 -6.73
N SER A 61 -10.56 -10.80 -6.45
CA SER A 61 -10.32 -12.24 -6.39
C SER A 61 -10.11 -12.59 -4.91
N ALA A 62 -11.20 -12.97 -4.23
CA ALA A 62 -11.17 -13.33 -2.83
C ALA A 62 -10.79 -14.82 -2.67
N PRO A 63 -9.82 -15.16 -1.81
CA PRO A 63 -9.47 -16.55 -1.56
C PRO A 63 -10.64 -17.28 -0.89
N GLU A 64 -10.87 -18.54 -1.29
CA GLU A 64 -11.82 -19.44 -0.65
C GLU A 64 -11.47 -19.65 0.85
N PRO A 65 -12.44 -20.02 1.72
CA PRO A 65 -12.26 -20.04 3.17
C PRO A 65 -10.99 -20.75 3.67
N GLU A 66 -10.68 -21.93 3.12
CA GLU A 66 -9.50 -22.72 3.49
C GLU A 66 -8.19 -21.98 3.17
N LEU A 67 -8.04 -21.51 1.93
CA LEU A 67 -6.87 -20.74 1.50
C LEU A 67 -6.77 -19.42 2.30
N LYS A 68 -7.89 -18.75 2.54
CA LYS A 68 -7.95 -17.50 3.32
C LYS A 68 -7.46 -17.71 4.74
N ALA A 69 -7.83 -18.82 5.38
CA ALA A 69 -7.35 -19.17 6.71
C ALA A 69 -5.83 -19.41 6.72
N LEU A 70 -5.30 -20.13 5.72
CA LEU A 70 -3.88 -20.35 5.55
C LEU A 70 -3.12 -19.03 5.30
N GLN A 71 -3.61 -18.17 4.41
CA GLN A 71 -3.01 -16.87 4.13
C GLN A 71 -3.00 -15.95 5.36
N ARG A 72 -4.03 -16.00 6.22
CA ARG A 72 -4.00 -15.30 7.52
C ARG A 72 -2.91 -15.83 8.45
N ARG A 73 -2.62 -17.14 8.43
CA ARG A 73 -1.50 -17.72 9.19
C ARG A 73 -0.16 -17.24 8.63
N ILE A 74 0.02 -17.28 7.30
CA ILE A 74 1.20 -16.73 6.62
C ILE A 74 1.41 -15.26 7.00
N LEU A 75 0.36 -14.44 6.91
CA LEU A 75 0.44 -13.02 7.28
C LEU A 75 0.92 -12.85 8.72
N ARG A 76 0.28 -13.53 9.69
CA ARG A 76 0.60 -13.37 11.12
C ARG A 76 1.97 -13.89 11.50
N ARG A 77 2.38 -15.02 10.93
CA ARG A 77 3.56 -15.78 11.40
C ARG A 77 4.81 -15.54 10.58
N ALA A 78 4.67 -15.33 9.27
CA ALA A 78 5.81 -15.12 8.37
C ALA A 78 6.03 -13.64 8.00
N LEU A 79 4.97 -12.84 7.88
CA LEU A 79 5.06 -11.49 7.29
C LEU A 79 4.93 -10.33 8.28
N ALA A 80 4.11 -10.46 9.33
CA ALA A 80 3.71 -9.35 10.19
C ALA A 80 4.88 -8.67 10.91
N ARG A 81 5.94 -9.42 11.22
CA ARG A 81 7.15 -8.90 11.89
C ARG A 81 8.13 -8.21 10.93
N LEU A 82 7.96 -8.40 9.62
CA LEU A 82 8.84 -7.83 8.62
C LEU A 82 8.53 -6.35 8.40
N LYS A 83 9.58 -5.53 8.35
CA LYS A 83 9.46 -4.07 8.21
C LYS A 83 9.43 -3.66 6.74
N SER A 84 8.35 -3.02 6.34
CA SER A 84 8.24 -2.35 5.04
C SER A 84 9.11 -1.09 5.00
N HIS A 85 9.29 -0.50 3.82
CA HIS A 85 10.02 0.77 3.72
C HIS A 85 9.29 1.87 4.51
N PRO A 86 9.97 2.77 5.24
CA PRO A 86 9.31 3.83 6.02
C PRO A 86 8.45 4.78 5.17
N ALA A 87 8.75 4.92 3.87
CA ALA A 87 7.95 5.70 2.94
C ALA A 87 6.63 5.01 2.53
N ALA A 88 6.51 3.68 2.71
CA ALA A 88 5.28 2.94 2.45
C ALA A 88 4.32 3.11 3.63
N LYS A 89 3.30 3.96 3.45
CA LYS A 89 2.33 4.32 4.49
C LYS A 89 1.03 3.51 4.39
N GLY A 90 0.67 3.10 3.18
CA GLY A 90 -0.54 2.29 2.95
C GLY A 90 -0.41 0.90 3.54
N PHE A 91 -1.49 0.36 4.11
CA PHE A 91 -1.58 -1.02 4.63
C PHE A 91 -0.66 -1.38 5.82
N GLU A 92 0.08 -0.41 6.38
CA GLU A 92 0.90 -0.65 7.56
C GLU A 92 0.11 -0.36 8.83
N ARG A 93 0.27 -1.23 9.84
CA ARG A 93 -0.41 -1.08 11.12
C ARG A 93 0.06 0.18 11.82
N GLY A 94 -0.91 0.97 12.30
CA GLY A 94 -0.64 2.20 13.05
C GLY A 94 -0.34 3.41 12.18
N LEU A 95 -0.29 3.26 10.85
CA LEU A 95 -0.20 4.38 9.92
C LEU A 95 -1.57 4.69 9.31
N SER A 96 -1.87 5.96 9.15
CA SER A 96 -3.11 6.45 8.55
C SER A 96 -2.86 7.27 7.29
N ILE A 97 -3.96 7.66 6.64
CA ILE A 97 -3.91 8.65 5.55
C ILE A 97 -3.36 10.01 6.01
N VAL A 98 -3.46 10.34 7.30
CA VAL A 98 -2.90 11.58 7.86
C VAL A 98 -1.38 11.45 7.95
N ASP A 99 -0.87 10.30 8.39
CA ASP A 99 0.59 10.06 8.42
C ASP A 99 1.21 10.06 7.01
N ASN A 100 0.42 9.67 6.01
CA ASN A 100 0.81 9.81 4.60
C ASN A 100 0.78 11.26 4.12
N ALA A 101 -0.22 12.04 4.51
CA ALA A 101 -0.38 13.43 4.09
C ALA A 101 0.58 14.40 4.80
N ARG A 102 0.93 14.14 6.05
CA ARG A 102 1.71 15.04 6.93
C ARG A 102 3.03 15.52 6.32
N PRO A 103 3.86 14.67 5.70
CA PRO A 103 5.12 15.11 5.10
C PRO A 103 4.96 16.11 3.94
N HIS A 104 3.77 16.16 3.34
CA HIS A 104 3.47 16.98 2.17
C HIS A 104 2.67 18.26 2.50
N ALA A 105 2.32 18.47 3.78
CA ALA A 105 1.59 19.64 4.20
C ALA A 105 2.43 20.91 4.05
N GLY A 106 1.83 22.00 3.53
CA GLY A 106 2.50 23.29 3.39
C GLY A 106 3.47 23.40 2.21
N LYS A 107 3.56 22.38 1.36
CA LYS A 107 4.58 22.30 0.30
C LYS A 107 4.14 23.04 -0.96
N ALA A 108 5.02 23.87 -1.52
CA ALA A 108 4.72 24.68 -2.71
C ALA A 108 4.19 23.87 -3.91
N VAL A 109 4.69 22.64 -4.08
CA VAL A 109 4.23 21.72 -5.13
C VAL A 109 4.02 20.32 -4.58
N VAL A 110 2.91 19.69 -4.94
CA VAL A 110 2.63 18.26 -4.72
C VAL A 110 2.48 17.56 -6.07
N VAL A 111 3.27 16.50 -6.27
CA VAL A 111 3.26 15.65 -7.45
C VAL A 111 2.71 14.28 -7.05
N ARG A 112 1.68 13.82 -7.74
CA ARG A 112 1.04 12.53 -7.47
C ARG A 112 1.00 11.68 -8.72
N MET A 113 1.38 10.43 -8.58
CA MET A 113 1.44 9.44 -9.65
C MET A 113 0.79 8.14 -9.15
N ASP A 114 0.11 7.41 -10.03
CA ASP A 114 -0.68 6.23 -9.67
C ASP A 114 -0.14 5.05 -10.49
N LEU A 115 0.15 3.92 -9.85
CA LEU A 115 0.59 2.70 -10.52
C LEU A 115 -0.61 1.94 -11.10
N LYS A 116 -0.53 1.55 -12.37
CA LYS A 116 -1.56 0.69 -12.98
C LYS A 116 -1.53 -0.69 -12.32
N GLU A 117 -2.72 -1.19 -11.99
CA GLU A 117 -2.95 -2.58 -11.54
C GLU A 117 -1.90 -3.07 -10.53
N PHE A 118 -1.63 -2.26 -9.50
CA PHE A 118 -0.50 -2.46 -8.58
C PHE A 118 -0.40 -3.88 -8.00
N PHE A 119 -1.51 -4.48 -7.58
CA PHE A 119 -1.52 -5.84 -7.06
C PHE A 119 -1.21 -6.90 -8.14
N PRO A 120 -1.98 -7.00 -9.25
CA PRO A 120 -1.64 -7.90 -10.37
C PRO A 120 -0.22 -7.70 -10.91
N SER A 121 0.26 -6.45 -10.98
CA SER A 121 1.60 -6.12 -11.46
C SER A 121 2.72 -6.51 -10.47
N THR A 122 2.38 -6.82 -9.22
CA THR A 122 3.33 -7.41 -8.27
C THR A 122 3.45 -8.91 -8.56
N ARG A 123 4.26 -9.23 -9.58
CA ARG A 123 4.33 -10.56 -10.21
C ARG A 123 4.84 -11.66 -9.28
N LEU A 124 4.38 -12.89 -9.52
CA LEU A 124 4.76 -14.11 -8.79
C LEU A 124 6.27 -14.25 -8.64
N VAL A 125 7.02 -14.05 -9.70
CA VAL A 125 8.50 -14.15 -9.68
C VAL A 125 9.15 -13.20 -8.66
N ARG A 126 8.60 -11.99 -8.49
CA ARG A 126 9.10 -11.03 -7.48
C ARG A 126 8.68 -11.42 -6.06
N VAL A 127 7.52 -12.05 -5.91
CA VAL A 127 7.05 -12.59 -4.62
C VAL A 127 7.89 -13.80 -4.19
N GLU A 128 8.16 -14.73 -5.11
CA GLU A 128 9.06 -15.87 -4.90
C GLU A 128 10.46 -15.40 -4.51
N GLU A 129 11.03 -14.49 -5.29
CA GLU A 129 12.35 -13.92 -5.01
C GLU A 129 12.40 -13.20 -3.65
N PHE A 130 11.31 -12.51 -3.28
CA PHE A 130 11.22 -11.91 -1.96
C PHE A 130 11.29 -12.96 -0.85
N PHE A 131 10.53 -14.06 -0.95
CA PHE A 131 10.59 -15.12 0.06
C PHE A 131 11.96 -15.79 0.12
N HIS A 132 12.58 -15.99 -1.04
CA HIS A 132 13.92 -16.55 -1.11
C HIS A 132 14.94 -15.64 -0.39
N ARG A 133 14.91 -14.33 -0.68
CA ARG A 133 15.74 -13.34 0.02
C ARG A 133 15.40 -13.17 1.49
N ALA A 134 14.17 -13.49 1.89
CA ALA A 134 13.77 -13.53 3.29
C ALA A 134 14.30 -14.77 4.02
N GLY A 135 15.06 -15.64 3.34
CA GLY A 135 15.75 -16.79 3.91
C GLY A 135 15.02 -18.12 3.75
N TRP A 136 13.94 -18.18 2.96
CA TRP A 136 13.31 -19.46 2.61
C TRP A 136 14.10 -20.14 1.49
N ASN A 137 14.19 -21.46 1.54
CA ASN A 137 14.78 -22.21 0.43
C ASN A 137 13.90 -22.10 -0.83
N ARG A 138 14.39 -22.60 -1.96
CA ARG A 138 13.72 -22.44 -3.26
C ARG A 138 12.32 -23.05 -3.28
N ASP A 139 12.15 -24.23 -2.70
CA ASP A 139 10.86 -24.93 -2.70
C ASP A 139 9.82 -24.26 -1.79
N ALA A 140 10.22 -23.85 -0.59
CA ALA A 140 9.35 -23.11 0.31
C ALA A 140 8.97 -21.74 -0.27
N SER A 141 9.89 -21.06 -0.95
CA SER A 141 9.64 -19.78 -1.62
C SER A 141 8.62 -19.91 -2.74
N ARG A 142 8.76 -20.92 -3.60
CA ARG A 142 7.78 -21.26 -4.66
C ARG A 142 6.42 -21.56 -4.08
N LEU A 143 6.37 -22.34 -3.00
CA LEU A 143 5.14 -22.72 -2.34
C LEU A 143 4.44 -21.50 -1.73
N LEU A 144 5.17 -20.64 -1.00
CA LEU A 144 4.66 -19.39 -0.45
C LEU A 144 4.15 -18.44 -1.54
N ALA A 145 4.89 -18.30 -2.65
CA ALA A 145 4.46 -17.49 -3.80
C ALA A 145 3.17 -18.05 -4.40
N ARG A 146 3.10 -19.35 -4.67
CA ARG A 146 1.90 -20.03 -5.18
C ARG A 146 0.68 -19.83 -4.27
N LEU A 147 0.88 -19.92 -2.96
CA LEU A 147 -0.18 -19.77 -1.97
C LEU A 147 -0.67 -18.33 -1.78
N THR A 148 0.08 -17.34 -2.25
CA THR A 148 -0.21 -15.92 -2.01
C THR A 148 -0.45 -15.10 -3.28
N THR A 149 -0.32 -15.73 -4.44
CA THR A 149 -0.55 -15.13 -5.76
C THR A 149 -1.68 -15.83 -6.50
N HIS A 150 -2.28 -15.13 -7.45
CA HIS A 150 -3.31 -15.64 -8.33
C HIS A 150 -3.12 -15.01 -9.71
N ARG A 151 -3.29 -15.79 -10.78
CA ARG A 151 -3.10 -15.33 -12.18
C ARG A 151 -1.77 -14.57 -12.38
N GLY A 152 -0.70 -15.06 -11.77
CA GLY A 152 0.65 -14.54 -11.96
C GLY A 152 1.02 -13.30 -11.12
N GLY A 153 0.14 -12.79 -10.26
CA GLY A 153 0.41 -11.63 -9.40
C GLY A 153 -0.32 -11.66 -8.07
N LEU A 154 -0.20 -10.60 -7.26
CA LEU A 154 -0.97 -10.52 -6.01
C LEU A 154 -2.46 -10.29 -6.30
N PRO A 155 -3.38 -11.07 -5.72
CA PRO A 155 -4.81 -10.86 -5.90
C PRO A 155 -5.32 -9.72 -5.02
N GLN A 156 -6.28 -8.97 -5.55
CA GLN A 156 -7.05 -8.00 -4.77
C GLN A 156 -8.10 -8.76 -3.95
N GLY A 157 -7.99 -8.76 -2.63
CA GLY A 157 -8.92 -9.46 -1.73
C GLY A 157 -8.26 -10.50 -0.81
N ALA A 158 -7.02 -10.93 -1.12
CA ALA A 158 -6.27 -11.79 -0.22
C ALA A 158 -5.68 -11.01 0.97
N PRO A 159 -5.71 -11.58 2.20
CA PRO A 159 -5.19 -10.93 3.40
C PRO A 159 -3.67 -10.69 3.37
N THR A 160 -2.90 -11.47 2.61
CA THR A 160 -1.45 -11.31 2.49
C THR A 160 -1.03 -10.22 1.51
N SER A 161 -1.81 -9.98 0.46
CA SER A 161 -1.45 -9.07 -0.64
C SER A 161 -1.03 -7.68 -0.17
N PRO A 162 -1.73 -6.99 0.75
CA PRO A 162 -1.36 -5.64 1.15
C PRO A 162 0.05 -5.56 1.76
N LYS A 163 0.38 -6.48 2.66
CA LYS A 163 1.69 -6.52 3.32
C LYS A 163 2.78 -6.98 2.37
N LEU A 164 2.53 -8.01 1.55
CA LEU A 164 3.47 -8.47 0.54
C LEU A 164 3.81 -7.38 -0.47
N ALA A 165 2.81 -6.64 -0.96
CA ALA A 165 3.03 -5.56 -1.90
C ALA A 165 3.99 -4.49 -1.34
N ASN A 166 3.94 -4.19 -0.05
CA ASN A 166 4.91 -3.28 0.56
C ASN A 166 6.31 -3.89 0.74
N LEU A 167 6.38 -5.15 1.15
CA LEU A 167 7.65 -5.83 1.38
C LEU A 167 8.43 -6.07 0.07
N VAL A 168 7.74 -6.56 -0.96
CA VAL A 168 8.30 -6.82 -2.30
C VAL A 168 8.79 -5.53 -2.97
N ASN A 169 8.16 -4.39 -2.67
CA ASN A 169 8.52 -3.10 -3.25
C ASN A 169 9.48 -2.26 -2.42
N ARG A 170 10.06 -2.82 -1.35
CA ARG A 170 10.99 -2.09 -0.49
C ARG A 170 12.14 -1.44 -1.27
N LEU A 171 12.73 -2.14 -2.25
CA LEU A 171 13.83 -1.61 -3.06
C LEU A 171 13.39 -0.48 -4.01
N MET A 172 12.19 -0.60 -4.57
CA MET A 172 11.60 0.47 -5.38
C MET A 172 11.45 1.73 -4.53
N ASP A 173 10.93 1.59 -3.32
CA ASP A 173 10.78 2.71 -2.38
C ASP A 173 12.13 3.31 -1.97
N VAL A 174 13.19 2.50 -1.81
CA VAL A 174 14.55 3.00 -1.56
C VAL A 174 15.03 3.85 -2.72
N ARG A 175 14.85 3.39 -3.97
CA ARG A 175 15.29 4.16 -5.16
C ARG A 175 14.49 5.44 -5.33
N LEU A 176 13.19 5.41 -5.11
CA LEU A 176 12.32 6.59 -5.18
C LEU A 176 12.62 7.58 -4.05
N SER A 177 12.91 7.11 -2.84
CA SER A 177 13.31 7.97 -1.72
C SER A 177 14.62 8.68 -2.02
N ARG A 178 15.64 7.95 -2.51
CA ARG A 178 16.93 8.54 -2.91
C ARG A 178 16.79 9.54 -4.05
N LEU A 179 15.91 9.26 -5.03
CA LEU A 179 15.61 10.20 -6.09
C LEU A 179 15.00 11.49 -5.51
N ALA A 180 14.02 11.36 -4.63
CA ALA A 180 13.38 12.50 -3.99
C ALA A 180 14.38 13.33 -3.16
N GLU A 181 15.20 12.68 -2.33
CA GLU A 181 16.26 13.32 -1.54
C GLU A 181 17.22 14.12 -2.42
N ARG A 182 17.71 13.54 -3.53
CA ARG A 182 18.60 14.20 -4.48
C ARG A 182 17.99 15.45 -5.13
N LEU A 183 16.67 15.48 -5.28
CA LEU A 183 15.93 16.58 -5.88
C LEU A 183 15.29 17.51 -4.81
N CYS A 184 15.69 17.38 -3.54
CA CYS A 184 15.13 18.14 -2.42
C CYS A 184 13.60 18.00 -2.29
N ALA A 185 13.06 16.84 -2.65
CA ALA A 185 11.67 16.47 -2.54
C ALA A 185 11.42 15.52 -1.35
N THR A 186 10.20 15.52 -0.85
CA THR A 186 9.69 14.53 0.10
C THR A 186 8.91 13.45 -0.64
N TYR A 187 9.06 12.18 -0.27
CA TYR A 187 8.37 11.05 -0.89
C TYR A 187 7.60 10.17 0.12
N THR A 188 6.39 9.79 -0.26
CA THR A 188 5.62 8.70 0.39
C THR A 188 4.87 7.86 -0.66
N ARG A 189 4.53 6.62 -0.30
CA ARG A 189 3.66 5.74 -1.10
C ARG A 189 2.52 5.21 -0.26
N TYR A 190 1.30 5.34 -0.78
CA TYR A 190 0.10 4.75 -0.20
C TYR A 190 -0.53 3.78 -1.20
N ALA A 191 -0.26 2.47 -1.02
CA ALA A 191 -0.61 1.45 -2.00
C ALA A 191 0.01 1.77 -3.38
N ASP A 192 -0.83 2.03 -4.38
CA ASP A 192 -0.52 2.41 -5.76
C ASP A 192 -0.24 3.91 -5.95
N ASP A 193 -0.59 4.75 -4.97
CA ASP A 193 -0.44 6.21 -5.03
C ASP A 193 0.97 6.62 -4.55
N LEU A 194 1.81 7.08 -5.48
CA LEU A 194 3.10 7.71 -5.22
C LEU A 194 2.88 9.21 -5.02
N THR A 195 3.33 9.75 -3.89
CA THR A 195 3.25 11.19 -3.60
C THR A 195 4.64 11.75 -3.38
N PHE A 196 4.94 12.83 -4.10
CA PHE A 196 6.12 13.64 -3.91
C PHE A 196 5.73 15.09 -3.63
N SER A 197 6.59 15.84 -2.98
CA SER A 197 6.36 17.27 -2.79
C SER A 197 7.63 18.07 -2.62
N PHE A 198 7.63 19.31 -3.10
CA PHE A 198 8.75 20.23 -3.03
C PHE A 198 8.42 21.42 -2.15
N ALA A 199 9.39 21.89 -1.37
CA ALA A 199 9.24 23.10 -0.57
C ALA A 199 9.16 24.37 -1.45
N GLN A 200 9.78 24.33 -2.64
CA GLN A 200 9.78 25.40 -3.63
C GLN A 200 9.30 24.87 -4.98
N ASP A 201 8.75 25.74 -5.84
CA ASP A 201 8.36 25.37 -7.20
C ASP A 201 9.57 25.43 -8.13
N VAL A 202 10.18 24.27 -8.39
CA VAL A 202 11.37 24.13 -9.24
C VAL A 202 11.01 23.24 -10.44
N PRO A 203 10.57 23.83 -11.58
CA PRO A 203 10.02 23.08 -12.72
C PRO A 203 10.96 22.00 -13.27
N GLU A 204 12.26 22.27 -13.34
CA GLU A 204 13.26 21.36 -13.88
C GLU A 204 13.42 20.12 -13.00
N ALA A 205 13.45 20.31 -11.67
CA ALA A 205 13.51 19.22 -10.72
C ALA A 205 12.22 18.39 -10.71
N ILE A 206 11.06 19.04 -10.88
CA ILE A 206 9.76 18.35 -10.99
C ILE A 206 9.72 17.49 -12.27
N HIS A 207 10.22 18.03 -13.39
CA HIS A 207 10.30 17.31 -14.65
C HIS A 207 11.23 16.08 -14.55
N ASP A 208 12.45 16.26 -14.00
CA ASP A 208 13.42 15.18 -13.80
C ASP A 208 12.87 14.11 -12.84
N LEU A 209 12.19 14.51 -11.77
CA LEU A 209 11.51 13.60 -10.84
C LEU A 209 10.51 12.71 -11.58
N VAL A 210 9.62 13.30 -12.39
CA VAL A 210 8.58 12.55 -13.10
C VAL A 210 9.21 11.59 -14.12
N ALA A 211 10.22 12.03 -14.87
CA ALA A 211 10.91 11.21 -15.86
C ALA A 211 11.62 10.01 -15.20
N ARG A 212 12.44 10.26 -14.17
CA ARG A 212 13.19 9.20 -13.48
C ARG A 212 12.28 8.27 -12.68
N THR A 213 11.18 8.76 -12.13
CA THR A 213 10.19 7.91 -11.44
C THR A 213 9.61 6.88 -12.40
N LYS A 214 9.25 7.28 -13.64
CA LYS A 214 8.76 6.34 -14.66
C LYS A 214 9.76 5.23 -14.95
N VAL A 215 11.03 5.58 -15.14
CA VAL A 215 12.11 4.59 -15.36
C VAL A 215 12.24 3.65 -14.18
N ILE A 216 12.28 4.19 -12.95
CA ILE A 216 12.42 3.35 -11.75
C ILE A 216 11.27 2.36 -11.64
N VAL A 217 10.01 2.80 -11.77
CA VAL A 217 8.88 1.89 -11.58
C VAL A 217 8.79 0.84 -12.69
N ASP A 218 9.20 1.18 -13.91
CA ASP A 218 9.26 0.27 -15.06
C ASP A 218 10.26 -0.87 -14.84
N GLU A 219 11.45 -0.57 -14.29
CA GLU A 219 12.44 -1.59 -13.91
C GLU A 219 11.91 -2.58 -12.84
N PHE A 220 10.91 -2.17 -12.04
CA PHE A 220 10.22 -3.05 -11.08
C PHE A 220 8.98 -3.72 -11.68
N GLY A 221 8.71 -3.53 -12.97
CA GLY A 221 7.60 -4.15 -13.70
C GLY A 221 6.26 -3.45 -13.49
N TYR A 222 6.27 -2.16 -13.12
CA TYR A 222 5.06 -1.34 -13.03
C TYR A 222 5.02 -0.27 -14.10
N GLU A 223 3.79 0.11 -14.45
CA GLU A 223 3.54 1.23 -15.33
C GLU A 223 2.82 2.35 -14.57
N ILE A 224 3.19 3.61 -14.86
CA ILE A 224 2.43 4.75 -14.37
C ILE A 224 1.13 4.89 -15.17
N HIS A 225 0.01 5.13 -14.49
CA HIS A 225 -1.23 5.43 -15.14
C HIS A 225 -1.12 6.77 -15.91
N HIS A 226 -1.22 6.68 -17.23
CA HIS A 226 -1.15 7.84 -18.11
C HIS A 226 -2.36 8.79 -17.99
N GLY A 227 -2.22 9.98 -18.58
CA GLY A 227 -3.29 10.98 -18.68
C GLY A 227 -3.62 11.65 -17.36
N LYS A 228 -4.91 11.68 -17.01
CA LYS A 228 -5.48 12.42 -15.86
C LYS A 228 -5.04 11.90 -14.48
N LYS A 229 -4.13 10.94 -14.37
CA LYS A 229 -3.69 10.42 -13.06
C LYS A 229 -2.36 10.98 -12.57
N LEU A 230 -1.48 11.43 -13.47
CA LEU A 230 -0.38 12.31 -13.10
C LEU A 230 -0.95 13.69 -12.73
N ARG A 231 -0.66 14.14 -11.50
CA ARG A 231 -1.13 15.42 -10.98
C ARG A 231 0.03 16.20 -10.40
N ILE A 232 0.33 17.34 -10.98
CA ILE A 232 1.26 18.34 -10.42
C ILE A 232 0.39 19.50 -9.96
N ARG A 233 0.38 19.77 -8.65
CA ARG A 233 -0.47 20.79 -8.03
C ARG A 233 0.38 21.79 -7.26
N ARG A 234 0.30 23.05 -7.67
CA ARG A 234 0.95 24.19 -7.02
C ARG A 234 0.12 24.71 -5.85
N GLN A 235 0.74 25.53 -4.99
CA GLN A 235 0.14 26.08 -3.77
C GLN A 235 -1.21 26.79 -3.97
N HIS A 236 -1.38 27.50 -5.09
CA HIS A 236 -2.64 28.19 -5.42
C HIS A 236 -3.76 27.23 -5.89
N GLN A 237 -3.41 25.99 -6.24
CA GLN A 237 -4.36 24.95 -6.63
C GLN A 237 -4.64 24.03 -5.44
N ARG A 238 -5.79 23.36 -5.44
CA ARG A 238 -6.09 22.37 -4.41
C ARG A 238 -5.12 21.18 -4.50
N GLN A 239 -4.22 21.06 -3.53
CA GLN A 239 -3.32 19.92 -3.36
C GLN A 239 -4.03 18.85 -2.53
N LEU A 240 -3.97 17.59 -2.99
CA LEU A 240 -4.61 16.47 -2.32
C LEU A 240 -3.63 15.32 -2.15
N VAL A 241 -3.58 14.75 -0.95
CA VAL A 241 -2.85 13.52 -0.63
C VAL A 241 -3.80 12.58 0.10
N THR A 242 -4.01 11.36 -0.45
CA THR A 242 -4.93 10.37 0.12
C THR A 242 -6.32 10.92 0.48
N GLY A 243 -6.83 11.87 -0.31
CA GLY A 243 -8.14 12.50 -0.12
C GLY A 243 -8.17 13.68 0.87
N LEU A 244 -7.04 14.04 1.47
CA LEU A 244 -6.91 15.19 2.38
C LEU A 244 -6.31 16.38 1.63
N VAL A 245 -6.80 17.59 1.93
CA VAL A 245 -6.21 18.85 1.47
C VAL A 245 -4.97 19.13 2.31
N VAL A 246 -3.88 19.51 1.66
CA VAL A 246 -2.56 19.67 2.32
C VAL A 246 -1.91 21.04 2.12
N ASN A 247 -2.56 21.96 1.39
CA ASN A 247 -1.99 23.28 1.03
C ASN A 247 -1.31 24.00 2.20
N ASP A 248 -1.98 24.11 3.34
CA ASP A 248 -1.60 24.93 4.50
C ASP A 248 -1.91 24.16 5.80
N GLY A 249 -1.68 22.85 5.76
CA GLY A 249 -2.05 21.91 6.82
C GLY A 249 -3.05 20.87 6.32
N ILE A 250 -3.26 19.83 7.14
CA ILE A 250 -4.05 18.66 6.75
C ILE A 250 -5.52 18.89 7.09
N ARG A 251 -6.39 18.86 6.08
CA ARG A 251 -7.82 19.11 6.23
C ARG A 251 -8.67 18.20 5.38
N LEU A 252 -9.90 17.95 5.84
CA LEU A 252 -10.94 17.39 4.98
C LEU A 252 -11.35 18.38 3.89
N PRO A 253 -11.63 17.91 2.65
CA PRO A 253 -12.15 18.75 1.59
C PRO A 253 -13.39 19.54 2.02
N ARG A 254 -13.51 20.80 1.58
CA ARG A 254 -14.65 21.68 1.92
C ARG A 254 -15.99 21.05 1.55
N THR A 255 -16.06 20.33 0.44
CA THR A 255 -17.25 19.61 -0.01
C THR A 255 -17.65 18.52 0.98
N THR A 256 -16.69 17.70 1.42
CA THR A 256 -16.90 16.67 2.45
C THR A 256 -17.37 17.29 3.75
N ARG A 257 -16.71 18.36 4.24
CA ARG A 257 -17.12 19.05 5.47
C ARG A 257 -18.53 19.67 5.38
N ARG A 258 -18.87 20.30 4.25
CA ARG A 258 -20.22 20.86 4.02
C ARG A 258 -21.28 19.77 4.01
N TRP A 259 -21.00 18.66 3.33
CA TRP A 259 -21.89 17.52 3.27
C TRP A 259 -22.14 16.92 4.66
N LEU A 260 -21.09 16.69 5.46
CA LEU A 260 -21.21 16.19 6.83
C LEU A 260 -22.05 17.12 7.72
N ARG A 261 -21.81 18.43 7.67
CA ARG A 261 -22.61 19.42 8.41
C ARG A 261 -24.09 19.39 8.01
N ALA A 262 -24.39 19.21 6.73
CA ALA A 262 -25.76 19.10 6.26
C ALA A 262 -26.45 17.83 6.78
N VAL A 263 -25.73 16.70 6.83
CA VAL A 263 -26.23 15.46 7.43
C VAL A 263 -26.48 15.63 8.93
N GLU A 264 -25.53 16.19 9.68
CA GLU A 264 -25.66 16.46 11.12
C GLU A 264 -26.84 17.38 11.44
N HIS A 265 -27.02 18.45 10.67
CA HIS A 265 -28.11 19.40 10.87
C HIS A 265 -29.49 18.75 10.62
N ARG A 266 -29.61 17.87 9.62
CA ARG A 266 -30.86 17.12 9.37
C ARG A 266 -31.18 16.16 10.51
N ALA A 267 -30.18 15.40 10.96
CA ALA A 267 -30.34 14.49 12.09
C ALA A 267 -30.79 15.22 13.37
N LYS A 268 -30.22 16.40 13.64
CA LYS A 268 -30.62 17.24 14.79
C LYS A 268 -32.05 17.79 14.70
N LYS A 269 -32.57 18.00 13.49
CA LYS A 269 -33.95 18.47 13.25
C LYS A 269 -34.98 17.34 13.20
N GLY A 270 -34.62 16.11 13.55
CA GLY A 270 -35.52 14.95 13.52
C GLY A 270 -35.88 14.48 12.12
N GLY A 271 -35.17 14.97 11.08
CA GLY A 271 -35.35 14.48 9.71
C GLY A 271 -34.50 13.25 9.45
N ASP A 272 -34.97 12.39 8.56
CA ASP A 272 -34.18 11.23 8.13
C ASP A 272 -32.85 11.66 7.50
N PRO A 273 -31.76 10.87 7.72
CA PRO A 273 -30.53 11.04 6.95
C PRO A 273 -30.85 11.00 5.44
N PRO A 274 -29.97 11.53 4.57
CA PRO A 274 -30.15 11.36 3.14
C PRO A 274 -30.42 9.88 2.81
N PRO A 275 -31.39 9.54 1.93
CA PRO A 275 -31.78 8.15 1.68
C PRO A 275 -30.63 7.27 1.18
N THR A 276 -29.54 7.89 0.72
CA THR A 276 -28.29 7.23 0.29
C THR A 276 -27.31 6.94 1.45
N LEU A 277 -27.61 7.32 2.69
CA LEU A 277 -26.72 7.21 3.83
C LEU A 277 -27.31 6.30 4.91
N THR A 278 -26.80 5.06 4.97
CA THR A 278 -27.12 4.15 6.07
C THR A 278 -26.52 4.64 7.38
N ALA A 279 -27.14 4.29 8.52
CA ALA A 279 -26.61 4.62 9.85
C ALA A 279 -25.15 4.17 10.05
N GLY A 280 -24.80 2.98 9.54
CA GLY A 280 -23.42 2.48 9.55
C GLY A 280 -22.45 3.32 8.69
N SER A 281 -22.91 3.81 7.53
CA SER A 281 -22.11 4.70 6.69
C SER A 281 -21.83 6.03 7.38
N TYR A 282 -22.84 6.59 8.06
CA TYR A 282 -22.69 7.82 8.84
C TYR A 282 -21.70 7.65 9.99
N ALA A 283 -21.84 6.59 10.81
CA ALA A 283 -20.91 6.29 11.89
C ALA A 283 -19.46 6.11 11.39
N GLY A 284 -19.28 5.50 10.22
CA GLY A 284 -17.97 5.39 9.57
C GLY A 284 -17.38 6.75 9.18
N TRP A 285 -18.19 7.65 8.63
CA TRP A 285 -17.75 9.02 8.32
C TRP A 285 -17.38 9.82 9.57
N MET A 286 -18.17 9.73 10.65
CA MET A 286 -17.87 10.42 11.91
C MET A 286 -16.58 9.89 12.54
N SER A 287 -16.39 8.57 12.53
CA SER A 287 -15.15 7.94 13.00
C SER A 287 -13.94 8.41 12.20
N PHE A 288 -14.09 8.52 10.87
CA PHE A 288 -13.06 9.03 9.97
C PHE A 288 -12.70 10.49 10.25
N VAL A 289 -13.70 11.35 10.43
CA VAL A 289 -13.51 12.78 10.74
C VAL A 289 -12.79 12.93 12.08
N SER A 290 -13.28 12.25 13.12
CA SER A 290 -12.66 12.26 14.46
C SER A 290 -11.22 11.74 14.43
N MET A 291 -10.92 10.72 13.62
CA MET A 291 -9.54 10.25 13.44
C MET A 291 -8.66 11.35 12.82
N VAL A 292 -9.13 12.01 11.75
CA VAL A 292 -8.39 13.08 11.09
C VAL A 292 -8.16 14.24 12.05
N GLU A 293 -9.19 14.74 12.71
CA GLU A 293 -9.10 15.88 13.63
C GLU A 293 -8.15 15.60 14.81
N ARG A 294 -8.26 14.42 15.45
CA ARG A 294 -7.36 14.02 16.53
C ARG A 294 -5.90 13.90 16.11
N GLN A 295 -5.64 13.44 14.88
CA GLN A 295 -4.27 13.28 14.39
C GLN A 295 -3.66 14.57 13.84
N VAL A 296 -4.51 15.53 13.44
CA VAL A 296 -4.07 16.87 13.04
C VAL A 296 -3.75 17.73 14.25
N GLY A 297 -4.54 17.67 15.33
CA GLY A 297 -4.30 18.44 16.55
C GLY A 297 -3.12 17.95 17.43
N LYS A 298 -2.47 16.84 17.05
CA LYS A 298 -1.31 16.27 17.75
C LYS A 298 0.05 16.63 17.10
N GLY A 299 0.04 17.46 16.06
CA GLY A 299 1.21 17.81 15.26
C GLY A 299 1.66 19.24 15.46
#